data_AF-A0A960SIU0-F1
#
_entry.id   AF-A0A960SIU0-F1
#
_cell.length_a   1.000
_cell.length_b   1.000
_cell.length_c   1.000
_cell.angle_alpha   90.00
_cell.angle_beta   90.00
_cell.angle_gamma   90.00
#
_symmetry.space_group_name_H-M   'P 1'
#
loop_
_entity.id
_entity.type
_entity.pdbx_description
1 polymer ?
#
loop_
_entity_poly.entity_id
_entity_poly.type
_entity_poly.pdbx_seq_one_letter_code
_entity_poly.pdbx_strand_id
1 'polypeptide(L)'
;DGKAGIQVDGDRFIISRPQAQLHGRVASDSKAYPRAAKLEIDAEAGHFPCVEVHSGEGLNHHFLSAMVATKGPKSPAPEIKITRNRQTWQIQSRGLHALIETTSRQPKITIL
;
A
#
# COMPACT_ATOMS: atom_id res chain seq x y z
N ASP A 1 -17.23 18.35 -4.85
CA ASP A 1 -16.65 17.02 -4.58
C ASP A 1 -15.15 17.10 -4.31
N GLY A 2 -14.77 16.81 -3.07
CA GLY A 2 -13.46 17.13 -2.50
C GLY A 2 -12.31 16.36 -3.17
N LYS A 3 -11.34 17.12 -3.69
CA LYS A 3 -10.08 16.63 -4.25
C LYS A 3 -9.47 15.58 -3.31
N ALA A 4 -9.14 14.39 -3.83
CA ALA A 4 -8.37 13.44 -3.03
C ALA A 4 -6.99 14.04 -2.76
N GLY A 5 -6.56 14.02 -1.51
CA GLY A 5 -5.19 14.29 -1.15
C GLY A 5 -4.37 13.00 -1.25
N ILE A 6 -3.19 13.07 -1.85
CA ILE A 6 -2.23 11.97 -1.80
C ILE A 6 -0.97 12.48 -1.10
N GLN A 7 -0.50 11.71 -0.14
CA GLN A 7 0.78 11.92 0.54
C GLN A 7 1.58 10.65 0.40
N VAL A 8 2.87 10.78 0.10
CA VAL A 8 3.82 9.67 0.02
C VAL A 8 5.04 10.06 0.83
N ASP A 9 5.49 9.17 1.72
CA ASP A 9 6.66 9.36 2.56
C ASP A 9 7.42 8.03 2.67
N GLY A 10 8.56 7.94 1.99
CA GLY A 10 9.36 6.73 1.91
C GLY A 10 8.56 5.53 1.40
N ASP A 11 8.38 4.54 2.28
CA ASP A 11 7.65 3.30 1.99
C ASP A 11 6.15 3.40 2.30
N ARG A 12 5.65 4.57 2.70
CA ARG A 12 4.27 4.81 3.13
C ARG A 12 3.54 5.76 2.21
N PHE A 13 2.22 5.62 2.16
CA PHE A 13 1.36 6.58 1.50
C PHE A 13 0.01 6.72 2.21
N ILE A 14 -0.66 7.85 1.98
CA ILE A 14 -2.02 8.13 2.45
C ILE A 14 -2.83 8.67 1.28
N ILE A 15 -3.98 8.06 1.02
CA ILE A 15 -5.01 8.61 0.14
C ILE A 15 -6.14 9.13 1.01
N SER A 16 -6.40 10.44 0.95
CA SER A 16 -7.38 11.14 1.79
C SER A 16 -8.59 11.61 0.99
N ARG A 17 -9.77 11.35 1.54
CA ARG A 17 -11.07 11.91 1.15
C ARG A 17 -11.70 12.61 2.37
N PRO A 18 -12.72 13.46 2.20
CA PRO A 18 -13.32 14.20 3.32
C PRO A 18 -13.72 13.33 4.53
N GLN A 19 -14.18 12.10 4.29
CA GLN A 19 -14.69 11.20 5.32
C GLN A 19 -13.92 9.89 5.46
N ALA A 20 -12.86 9.68 4.68
CA ALA A 20 -12.12 8.42 4.65
C ALA A 20 -10.63 8.64 4.36
N GLN A 21 -9.78 7.80 4.93
CA GLN A 21 -8.39 7.70 4.52
C GLN A 21 -7.99 6.25 4.31
N LEU A 22 -7.20 6.00 3.28
CA LEU A 22 -6.51 4.73 3.05
C LEU A 22 -5.03 4.94 3.35
N HIS A 23 -4.53 4.24 4.36
CA HIS A 23 -3.12 4.26 4.73
C HIS A 23 -2.47 3.04 4.12
N GLY A 24 -1.35 3.22 3.42
CA GLY A 24 -0.65 2.15 2.74
C GLY A 24 0.82 2.11 3.14
N ARG A 25 1.38 0.90 3.13
CA ARG A 25 2.82 0.66 3.24
C ARG A 25 3.24 -0.38 2.21
N VAL A 26 4.36 -0.12 1.54
CA VAL A 26 4.96 -1.00 0.54
C VAL A 26 6.26 -1.53 1.09
N ALA A 27 6.42 -2.84 1.21
CA ALA A 27 7.68 -3.46 1.54
C ALA A 27 8.20 -4.24 0.34
N SER A 28 9.51 -4.21 0.09
CA SER A 28 10.08 -4.81 -1.11
C SER A 28 11.55 -5.19 -0.95
N ASP A 29 11.93 -6.29 -1.62
CA ASP A 29 13.34 -6.67 -1.82
C ASP A 29 13.86 -6.19 -3.17
N SER A 30 12.96 -5.87 -4.11
CA SER A 30 13.28 -5.32 -5.43
C SER A 30 13.32 -3.78 -5.43
N LYS A 31 13.54 -3.17 -4.25
CA LYS A 31 13.54 -1.71 -4.05
C LYS A 31 12.29 -1.02 -4.60
N ALA A 32 11.13 -1.68 -4.53
CA ALA A 32 9.89 -1.07 -4.97
C ALA A 32 9.49 0.07 -4.02
N TYR A 33 9.02 1.19 -4.57
CA TYR A 33 8.64 2.38 -3.83
C TYR A 33 7.32 2.98 -4.34
N PRO A 34 6.47 3.52 -3.46
CA PRO A 34 5.29 4.26 -3.87
C PRO A 34 5.66 5.66 -4.39
N ARG A 35 4.89 6.19 -5.32
CA ARG A 35 4.88 7.61 -5.70
C ARG A 35 3.46 8.12 -5.92
N ALA A 36 3.25 9.41 -5.70
CA ALA A 36 2.00 10.07 -6.08
C ALA A 36 1.94 10.23 -7.60
N ALA A 37 0.79 9.91 -8.18
CA ALA A 37 0.58 9.98 -9.62
C ALA A 37 -0.87 10.40 -9.94
N LYS A 38 -1.14 10.54 -11.22
CA LYS A 38 -2.47 10.85 -11.76
C LYS A 38 -2.77 9.85 -12.87
N LEU A 39 -3.95 9.24 -12.84
CA LEU A 39 -4.41 8.43 -13.96
C LEU A 39 -4.61 9.33 -15.20
N GLU A 40 -3.94 8.96 -16.28
CA GLU A 40 -4.12 9.58 -17.60
C GLU A 40 -5.39 9.02 -18.24
N ILE A 41 -6.52 9.60 -17.85
CA ILE A 41 -7.80 9.36 -18.50
C ILE A 41 -8.33 10.67 -19.07
N ASP A 42 -9.20 10.58 -20.07
CA ASP A 42 -9.75 11.73 -20.77
C ASP A 42 -10.26 12.79 -19.78
N ALA A 43 -10.00 14.07 -20.10
CA ALA A 43 -10.27 15.19 -19.21
C ALA A 43 -11.75 15.28 -18.78
N GLU A 44 -12.66 14.75 -19.60
CA GLU A 44 -14.11 14.67 -19.32
C GLU A 44 -14.44 13.71 -18.16
N ALA A 45 -13.62 12.68 -17.94
CA ALA A 45 -13.82 11.73 -16.85
C ALA A 45 -13.44 12.32 -15.49
N GLY A 46 -12.55 13.31 -15.47
CA GLY A 46 -12.11 14.04 -14.27
C GLY A 46 -10.71 13.69 -13.77
N HIS A 47 -10.36 14.21 -12.59
CA HIS A 47 -9.04 14.00 -11.97
C HIS A 47 -9.06 12.85 -10.97
N PHE A 48 -8.33 11.77 -11.28
CA PHE A 48 -8.21 10.59 -10.40
C PHE A 48 -6.77 10.47 -9.92
N PRO A 49 -6.44 11.06 -8.76
CA PRO A 49 -5.13 10.89 -8.18
C PRO A 49 -4.99 9.43 -7.73
N CYS A 50 -3.81 8.85 -7.97
CA CYS A 50 -3.48 7.48 -7.62
C CYS A 50 -2.09 7.38 -6.97
N VAL A 51 -1.81 6.23 -6.36
CA VAL A 51 -0.46 5.86 -5.94
C VAL A 51 0.04 4.79 -6.90
N GLU A 52 1.17 5.05 -7.53
CA GLU A 52 1.88 4.07 -8.34
C GLU A 52 2.97 3.43 -7.50
N VAL A 53 3.17 2.11 -7.67
CA VAL A 53 4.31 1.40 -7.08
C VAL A 53 5.29 1.10 -8.19
N HIS A 54 6.48 1.69 -8.10
CA HIS A 54 7.54 1.55 -9.08
C HIS A 54 8.58 0.58 -8.56
N SER A 55 9.13 -0.26 -9.43
CA SER A 55 10.32 -1.06 -9.16
C SER A 55 11.32 -0.88 -10.28
N GLY A 56 12.62 -0.95 -9.97
CA GLY A 56 13.65 -1.02 -11.02
C GLY A 56 13.47 -2.28 -11.87
N GLU A 57 14.12 -2.32 -13.04
CA GLU A 57 14.09 -3.49 -13.92
C GLU A 57 14.66 -4.74 -13.22
N GLY A 58 14.03 -5.89 -13.46
CA GLY A 58 14.47 -7.16 -12.90
C GLY A 58 13.71 -8.35 -13.47
N LEU A 59 14.29 -9.54 -13.31
CA LEU A 59 13.61 -10.79 -13.70
C LEU A 59 12.59 -11.25 -12.65
N ASN A 60 12.75 -10.82 -11.39
CA ASN A 60 11.92 -11.22 -10.27
C ASN A 60 11.61 -10.00 -9.39
N HIS A 61 10.32 -9.78 -9.10
CA HIS A 61 9.86 -8.68 -8.25
C HIS A 61 9.19 -9.20 -6.98
N HIS A 62 9.93 -9.00 -5.88
CA HIS A 62 9.57 -9.16 -4.48
C HIS A 62 8.89 -7.93 -3.85
N PHE A 63 7.57 -7.79 -3.81
CA PHE A 63 6.95 -6.74 -2.98
C PHE A 63 5.59 -7.12 -2.37
N LEU A 64 5.25 -6.43 -1.30
CA LEU A 64 4.00 -6.55 -0.56
C LEU A 64 3.45 -5.15 -0.28
N SER A 65 2.18 -4.93 -0.57
CA SER A 65 1.47 -3.73 -0.13
C SER A 65 0.42 -4.11 0.92
N ALA A 66 0.44 -3.42 2.05
CA ALA A 66 -0.58 -3.55 3.08
C ALA A 66 -1.31 -2.22 3.21
N MET A 67 -2.64 -2.27 3.28
CA MET A 67 -3.49 -1.10 3.28
C MET A 67 -4.55 -1.20 4.37
N VAL A 68 -4.79 -0.09 5.07
CA VAL A 68 -5.74 0.00 6.18
C VAL A 68 -6.59 1.25 6.05
N ALA A 69 -7.91 1.06 6.03
CA ALA A 69 -8.88 2.14 5.95
C ALA A 69 -9.22 2.73 7.33
N THR A 70 -9.42 4.05 7.37
CA THR A 70 -9.81 4.80 8.58
C THR A 70 -10.86 5.86 8.28
N LYS A 71 -11.56 6.35 9.32
CA LYS A 71 -12.59 7.37 9.21
C LYS A 71 -11.97 8.77 9.16
N GLY A 72 -11.70 9.26 7.97
CA GLY A 72 -11.24 10.63 7.69
C GLY A 72 -9.96 11.06 8.43
N PRO A 73 -9.53 12.32 8.23
CA PRO A 73 -8.24 12.82 8.75
C PRO A 73 -8.11 12.93 10.27
N LYS A 74 -9.24 12.88 10.99
CA LYS A 74 -9.26 12.96 12.46
C LYS A 74 -9.07 11.60 13.13
N SER A 75 -9.12 10.49 12.38
CA SER A 75 -8.84 9.17 12.93
C SER A 75 -7.34 9.00 13.21
N PRO A 76 -6.96 8.28 14.28
CA PRO A 76 -5.57 7.88 14.48
C PRO A 76 -5.04 7.09 13.28
N ALA A 77 -3.88 7.50 12.76
CA ALA A 77 -3.18 6.78 11.71
C ALA A 77 -2.85 5.36 12.19
N PRO A 78 -3.17 4.32 11.42
CA PRO A 78 -2.84 2.95 11.79
C PRO A 78 -1.35 2.73 11.65
N GLU A 79 -0.75 2.05 12.62
CA GLU A 79 0.59 1.50 12.42
C GLU A 79 0.48 0.28 11.50
N ILE A 80 1.30 0.23 10.45
CA ILE A 80 1.42 -0.90 9.53
C ILE A 80 2.87 -1.39 9.60
N LYS A 81 3.08 -2.58 10.16
CA LYS A 81 4.37 -3.25 10.19
C LYS A 81 4.37 -4.35 9.15
N ILE A 82 5.44 -4.39 8.36
CA ILE A 82 5.71 -5.45 7.40
C ILE A 82 7.15 -5.89 7.63
N THR A 83 7.35 -7.17 7.90
CA THR A 83 8.69 -7.76 8.03
C THR A 83 8.80 -8.95 7.09
N ARG A 84 9.94 -9.07 6.42
CA ARG A 84 10.25 -10.23 5.57
C ARG A 84 11.18 -11.19 6.29
N ASN A 85 10.88 -12.48 6.22
CA ASN A 85 11.79 -13.54 6.60
C ASN A 85 11.81 -14.60 5.49
N ARG A 86 12.87 -14.59 4.67
CA ARG A 86 13.07 -15.49 3.52
C ARG A 86 11.88 -15.47 2.55
N GLN A 87 11.04 -16.50 2.62
CA GLN A 87 9.86 -16.71 1.77
C GLN A 87 8.55 -16.32 2.48
N THR A 88 8.65 -15.65 3.62
CA THR A 88 7.48 -15.24 4.40
C THR A 88 7.46 -13.74 4.62
N TRP A 89 6.28 -13.17 4.56
CA TRP A 89 5.99 -11.81 5.01
C TRP A 89 5.09 -11.88 6.23
N GLN A 90 5.44 -11.14 7.27
CA GLN A 90 4.58 -10.92 8.41
C GLN A 90 4.00 -9.52 8.31
N ILE A 91 2.68 -9.41 8.52
CA ILE A 91 1.93 -8.16 8.52
C ILE A 91 1.28 -8.00 9.87
N GLN A 92 1.44 -6.81 10.46
CA GLN A 92 0.75 -6.43 11.68
C GLN A 92 0.10 -5.05 11.52
N SER A 93 -1.20 -4.97 11.80
CA SER A 93 -1.91 -3.70 11.96
C SER A 93 -3.22 -3.89 12.73
N ARG A 94 -3.54 -2.99 13.66
CA ARG A 94 -4.83 -2.95 14.40
C ARG A 94 -5.31 -4.29 14.97
N GLY A 95 -4.38 -5.08 15.51
CA GLY A 95 -4.68 -6.40 16.07
C GLY A 95 -4.79 -7.53 15.04
N LEU A 96 -4.77 -7.23 13.74
CA LEU A 96 -4.58 -8.23 12.69
C LEU A 96 -3.10 -8.60 12.62
N HIS A 97 -2.79 -9.87 12.81
CA HIS A 97 -1.50 -10.47 12.49
C HIS A 97 -1.72 -11.48 11.36
N ALA A 98 -0.92 -11.38 10.30
CA ALA A 98 -0.98 -12.31 9.20
C ALA A 98 0.43 -12.73 8.75
N LEU A 99 0.57 -14.01 8.43
CA LEU A 99 1.74 -14.58 7.79
C LEU A 99 1.38 -14.90 6.34
N ILE A 100 2.18 -14.42 5.40
CA ILE A 100 2.04 -14.70 3.97
C ILE A 100 3.26 -15.47 3.50
N GLU A 101 3.07 -16.74 3.14
CA GLU A 101 4.10 -17.56 2.51
C GLU A 101 4.07 -17.35 0.99
N THR A 102 5.15 -16.85 0.42
CA THR A 102 5.28 -16.66 -1.04
C THR A 102 5.57 -18.01 -1.69
N THR A 103 4.65 -18.51 -2.52
CA THR A 103 4.87 -19.70 -3.34
C THR A 103 4.96 -19.31 -4.82
N SER A 104 5.40 -20.22 -5.68
CA SER A 104 5.48 -20.01 -7.13
C SER A 104 4.12 -19.95 -7.84
N ARG A 105 3.00 -20.20 -7.14
CA ARG A 105 1.65 -20.17 -7.74
C ARG A 105 0.73 -19.18 -7.05
N GLN A 106 0.49 -19.38 -5.76
CA GLN A 106 -0.44 -18.56 -4.99
C GLN A 106 0.11 -18.35 -3.57
N PRO A 107 0.13 -17.12 -3.05
CA PRO A 107 0.54 -16.90 -1.68
C PRO A 107 -0.42 -17.61 -0.72
N LYS A 108 0.13 -18.28 0.29
CA LYS A 108 -0.66 -18.87 1.37
C LYS A 108 -0.71 -17.89 2.53
N ILE A 109 -1.93 -17.55 2.96
CA ILE A 109 -2.16 -16.55 4.00
C ILE A 109 -2.66 -17.27 5.25
N THR A 110 -2.02 -17.03 6.38
CA THR A 110 -2.44 -17.51 7.70
C THR A 110 -2.71 -16.30 8.59
N ILE A 111 -3.92 -16.21 9.14
CA ILE A 111 -4.25 -15.20 10.16
C ILE A 111 -3.88 -15.79 11.52
N LEU A 112 -3.12 -15.03 12.31
CA LEU A 112 -2.58 -15.45 13.62
C LEU A 112 -3.41 -14.85 14.76
#